data_AF-A0A835UN52-F1
#
_entry.id   AF-A0A835UN52-F1
#
_cell.length_a   1.000
_cell.length_b   1.000
_cell.length_c   1.000
_cell.angle_alpha   90.00
_cell.angle_beta   90.00
_cell.angle_gamma   90.00
#
_symmetry.space_group_name_H-M   'P 1'
#
loop_
_entity.id
_entity.type
_entity.pdbx_description
1 polymer ?
#
loop_
_entity_poly.entity_id
_entity_poly.type
_entity_poly.pdbx_seq_one_letter_code
_entity_poly.pdbx_strand_id
1 'polypeptide(L)'
;MVPAPTATAPSPHSPYQSPHRLPPGLVHLVFHRGLTVQPHPCCGRLVPPETTAQVHPQLFTRALLSFATAEHGVQVVYGDVQRIELNGTEDCAAGVSFRDGRTLSADAVVLALGPWSGRLPLVSSLFNVSGLKAHSIVLRPQEPNAISPHALFLRYQPTPASETLDPEVYPRPTGEVYICGLSKEAIPPDDPEEIVGEPGSIAMLHEIAATVSNHLKVGAAELVAEQACFLPCTDDGLPVIGEIPGAKGCYVATGHSCWGILNGPATGASLAELIMEGSATTVNLKPFSPARFLRENDSS
;
A
#
# COMPACT_ATOMS: atom_id res chain seq x y z
N MET A 1 -23.13 -21.52 -44.33
CA MET A 1 -23.43 -20.14 -44.77
C MET A 1 -24.79 -19.76 -44.24
N VAL A 2 -24.81 -19.05 -43.11
CA VAL A 2 -25.99 -18.47 -42.45
C VAL A 2 -25.54 -17.06 -42.04
N PRO A 3 -26.27 -15.99 -42.40
CA PRO A 3 -25.80 -14.63 -42.16
C PRO A 3 -25.97 -14.23 -40.69
N ALA A 4 -25.00 -13.46 -40.18
CA ALA A 4 -25.01 -12.89 -38.83
C ALA A 4 -26.04 -11.76 -38.73
N PRO A 5 -26.75 -11.61 -37.60
CA PRO A 5 -27.60 -10.45 -37.35
C PRO A 5 -26.75 -9.22 -36.98
N THR A 6 -27.00 -8.14 -37.71
CA THR A 6 -26.46 -6.78 -37.49
C THR A 6 -27.01 -6.19 -36.19
N ALA A 7 -26.13 -5.81 -35.26
CA ALA A 7 -26.49 -5.04 -34.08
C ALA A 7 -26.58 -3.55 -34.44
N THR A 8 -27.80 -3.01 -34.44
CA THR A 8 -28.10 -1.57 -34.49
C THR A 8 -27.81 -0.90 -33.14
N ALA A 9 -27.08 0.21 -33.16
CA ALA A 9 -26.82 1.04 -31.97
C ALA A 9 -28.11 1.70 -31.42
N PRO A 10 -28.32 1.75 -30.10
CA PRO A 10 -29.50 2.43 -29.54
C PRO A 10 -29.30 3.95 -29.46
N SER A 11 -30.35 4.66 -29.89
CA SER A 11 -30.54 6.11 -29.83
C SER A 11 -30.65 6.62 -28.38
N PRO A 12 -30.17 7.85 -28.08
CA PRO A 12 -30.32 8.46 -26.76
C PRO A 12 -31.76 9.00 -26.63
N HIS A 13 -32.29 9.00 -25.40
CA HIS A 13 -33.65 9.41 -25.01
C HIS A 13 -34.68 8.27 -24.88
N SER A 14 -34.53 7.48 -23.80
CA SER A 14 -35.68 6.95 -23.05
C SER A 14 -35.26 6.68 -21.60
N PRO A 15 -36.02 7.15 -20.59
CA PRO A 15 -35.69 6.93 -19.18
C PRO A 15 -36.00 5.49 -18.78
N TYR A 16 -34.96 4.71 -18.48
CA TYR A 16 -35.09 3.37 -17.93
C TYR A 16 -35.60 3.44 -16.49
N GLN A 17 -36.85 3.00 -16.26
CA GLN A 17 -37.41 2.81 -14.93
C GLN A 17 -36.93 1.46 -14.37
N SER A 18 -36.18 1.48 -13.28
CA SER A 18 -35.76 0.26 -12.58
C SER A 18 -36.93 -0.32 -11.77
N PRO A 19 -37.20 -1.64 -11.82
CA PRO A 19 -38.23 -2.26 -11.00
C PRO A 19 -37.62 -2.90 -9.75
N HIS A 20 -36.87 -2.16 -8.93
CA HIS A 20 -36.51 -2.60 -7.58
C HIS A 20 -36.46 -1.40 -6.63
N ARG A 21 -37.57 -1.16 -5.92
CA ARG A 21 -37.58 -0.30 -4.73
C ARG A 21 -36.76 -0.99 -3.65
N LEU A 22 -35.58 -0.45 -3.34
CA LEU A 22 -34.93 -0.70 -2.06
C LEU A 22 -35.77 -0.01 -0.96
N PRO A 23 -36.02 -0.64 0.19
CA PRO A 23 -36.79 -0.02 1.27
C PRO A 23 -35.99 1.14 1.88
N PRO A 24 -36.66 2.15 2.45
CA PRO A 24 -36.00 3.24 3.17
C PRO A 24 -35.47 2.70 4.50
N GLY A 25 -34.24 2.20 4.48
CA GLY A 25 -33.48 1.85 5.69
C GLY A 25 -32.50 2.96 5.98
N LEU A 26 -32.84 3.86 6.89
CA LEU A 26 -31.86 4.69 7.58
C LEU A 26 -30.93 3.71 8.32
N VAL A 27 -29.76 3.40 7.75
CA VAL A 27 -28.78 2.55 8.42
C VAL A 27 -28.26 3.35 9.61
N HIS A 28 -28.78 3.02 10.79
CA HIS A 28 -28.20 3.48 12.04
C HIS A 28 -26.76 2.98 12.10
N LEU A 29 -25.81 3.87 11.84
CA LEU A 29 -24.50 3.75 12.47
C LEU A 29 -24.77 3.76 13.98
N VAL A 30 -24.64 2.61 14.63
CA VAL A 30 -24.80 2.51 16.09
C VAL A 30 -23.55 3.09 16.73
N PHE A 31 -23.46 4.41 16.73
CA PHE A 31 -22.48 5.15 17.51
C PHE A 31 -22.86 5.08 18.99
N HIS A 32 -21.86 4.98 19.86
CA HIS A 32 -22.06 5.00 21.30
C HIS A 32 -22.76 6.31 21.72
N ARG A 33 -23.76 6.23 22.61
CA ARG A 33 -24.38 7.41 23.25
C ARG A 33 -23.32 8.12 24.09
N GLY A 34 -22.65 9.11 23.50
CA GLY A 34 -21.53 9.83 24.10
C GLY A 34 -20.54 10.34 23.06
N LEU A 35 -20.53 9.77 21.85
CA LEU A 35 -19.86 10.35 20.71
C LEU A 35 -20.65 11.57 20.24
N THR A 36 -20.20 12.76 20.62
CA THR A 36 -20.45 13.93 19.78
C THR A 36 -19.57 13.74 18.54
N VAL A 37 -20.00 12.86 17.61
CA VAL A 37 -19.68 13.11 16.21
C VAL A 37 -20.39 14.42 15.97
N GLN A 38 -19.69 15.55 16.07
CA GLN A 38 -20.12 16.68 15.27
C GLN A 38 -19.88 16.19 13.86
N PRO A 39 -20.90 15.83 13.08
CA PRO A 39 -20.68 15.68 11.66
C PRO A 39 -20.11 17.04 11.27
N HIS A 40 -18.82 17.07 10.95
CA HIS A 40 -18.33 18.19 10.18
C HIS A 40 -19.31 18.30 9.02
N PRO A 41 -19.72 19.50 8.57
CA PRO A 41 -20.61 19.63 7.40
C PRO A 41 -20.08 18.91 6.14
N CYS A 42 -18.84 18.37 6.20
CA CYS A 42 -18.17 17.56 5.20
C CYS A 42 -18.11 16.05 5.52
N CYS A 43 -18.81 15.53 6.55
CA CYS A 43 -18.94 14.10 6.81
C CYS A 43 -19.91 13.50 5.77
N GLY A 44 -19.42 13.40 4.54
CA GLY A 44 -20.11 12.85 3.40
C GLY A 44 -19.39 11.62 2.89
N ARG A 45 -20.13 10.77 2.18
CA ARG A 45 -19.52 9.70 1.39
C ARG A 45 -18.63 10.33 0.34
N LEU A 46 -17.32 10.15 0.45
CA LEU A 46 -16.36 10.75 -0.47
C LEU A 46 -16.40 10.12 -1.87
N VAL A 47 -16.71 8.82 -1.96
CA VAL A 47 -16.60 8.07 -3.22
C VAL A 47 -17.70 7.00 -3.34
N PRO A 48 -18.28 6.79 -4.54
CA PRO A 48 -19.33 5.79 -4.76
C PRO A 48 -18.75 4.35 -4.83
N PRO A 49 -19.57 3.30 -4.64
CA PRO A 49 -19.08 1.93 -4.51
C PRO A 49 -18.59 1.34 -5.83
N GLU A 50 -19.01 1.88 -6.98
CA GLU A 50 -18.61 1.39 -8.30
C GLU A 50 -17.17 1.76 -8.65
N THR A 51 -16.58 2.74 -7.94
CA THR A 51 -15.22 3.24 -8.18
C THR A 51 -14.30 3.03 -6.99
N THR A 52 -14.72 2.26 -5.99
CA THR A 52 -13.90 1.93 -4.81
C THR A 52 -13.89 0.44 -4.55
N ALA A 53 -12.73 -0.05 -4.14
CA ALA A 53 -12.57 -1.41 -3.69
C ALA A 53 -11.57 -1.44 -2.54
N GLN A 54 -11.68 -2.48 -1.73
CA GLN A 54 -10.69 -2.82 -0.72
C GLN A 54 -10.12 -4.20 -1.07
N VAL A 55 -8.81 -4.35 -0.93
CA VAL A 55 -8.15 -5.64 -1.08
C VAL A 55 -7.45 -6.00 0.22
N HIS A 56 -7.46 -7.28 0.57
CA HIS A 56 -6.68 -7.76 1.71
C HIS A 56 -5.21 -7.90 1.28
N PRO A 57 -4.26 -7.13 1.83
CA PRO A 57 -2.88 -7.08 1.33
C PRO A 57 -2.18 -8.44 1.27
N GLN A 58 -2.26 -9.22 2.35
CA GLN A 58 -1.64 -10.55 2.39
C GLN A 58 -2.21 -11.51 1.34
N LEU A 59 -3.55 -11.58 1.20
CA LEU A 59 -4.18 -12.46 0.21
C LEU A 59 -3.83 -12.01 -1.20
N PHE A 60 -3.85 -10.71 -1.46
CA PHE A 60 -3.48 -10.12 -2.74
C PHE A 60 -2.04 -10.48 -3.14
N THR A 61 -1.05 -10.19 -2.28
CA THR A 61 0.36 -10.46 -2.57
C THR A 61 0.63 -11.96 -2.73
N ARG A 62 0.03 -12.81 -1.89
CA ARG A 62 0.17 -14.27 -2.02
C ARG A 62 -0.46 -14.80 -3.29
N ALA A 63 -1.62 -14.29 -3.70
CA ALA A 63 -2.27 -14.67 -4.94
C ALA A 63 -1.42 -14.30 -6.16
N LEU A 64 -0.87 -13.08 -6.20
CA LEU A 64 0.03 -12.65 -7.27
C LEU A 64 1.28 -13.54 -7.35
N LEU A 65 1.94 -13.81 -6.24
CA LEU A 65 3.14 -14.64 -6.22
C LEU A 65 2.84 -16.09 -6.62
N SER A 66 1.73 -16.65 -6.13
CA SER A 66 1.30 -18.01 -6.48
C SER A 66 0.98 -18.12 -7.96
N PHE A 67 0.31 -17.12 -8.53
CA PHE A 67 0.02 -17.06 -9.95
C PHE A 67 1.31 -16.94 -10.79
N ALA A 68 2.21 -16.04 -10.41
CA ALA A 68 3.47 -15.84 -11.14
C ALA A 68 4.39 -17.07 -11.11
N THR A 69 4.44 -17.78 -9.98
CA THR A 69 5.23 -19.01 -9.84
C THR A 69 4.61 -20.18 -10.61
N ALA A 70 3.29 -20.34 -10.56
CA ALA A 70 2.59 -21.44 -11.24
C ALA A 70 2.53 -21.26 -12.76
N GLU A 71 2.21 -20.06 -13.24
CA GLU A 71 1.88 -19.82 -14.66
C GLU A 71 3.03 -19.20 -15.46
N HIS A 72 4.00 -18.56 -14.79
CA HIS A 72 5.06 -17.79 -15.45
C HIS A 72 6.48 -18.22 -15.05
N GLY A 73 6.63 -19.30 -14.28
CA GLY A 73 7.94 -19.87 -13.94
C GLY A 73 8.81 -18.98 -13.05
N VAL A 74 8.22 -18.00 -12.35
CA VAL A 74 8.95 -17.17 -11.39
C VAL A 74 9.57 -18.04 -10.29
N GLN A 75 10.85 -17.82 -10.00
CA GLN A 75 11.54 -18.49 -8.91
C GLN A 75 11.62 -17.59 -7.69
N VAL A 76 11.25 -18.12 -6.52
CA VAL A 76 11.36 -17.43 -5.24
C VAL A 76 12.63 -17.91 -4.54
N VAL A 77 13.59 -17.00 -4.37
CA VAL A 77 14.84 -17.27 -3.66
C VAL A 77 14.85 -16.50 -2.36
N TYR A 78 14.89 -17.21 -1.23
CA TYR A 78 15.04 -16.60 0.08
C TYR A 78 16.51 -16.35 0.41
N GLY A 79 16.80 -15.12 0.82
CA GLY A 79 18.12 -14.70 1.28
C GLY A 79 18.21 -13.19 1.49
N ASP A 80 19.21 -12.77 2.25
CA ASP A 80 19.52 -11.35 2.49
C ASP A 80 20.51 -10.84 1.43
N VAL A 81 20.05 -9.97 0.54
CA VAL A 81 20.88 -9.35 -0.49
C VAL A 81 21.67 -8.20 0.10
N GLN A 82 23.00 -8.28 0.04
CA GLN A 82 23.87 -7.23 0.56
C GLN A 82 24.32 -6.23 -0.50
N ARG A 83 24.43 -6.68 -1.75
CA ARG A 83 25.03 -5.89 -2.81
C ARG A 83 24.48 -6.27 -4.19
N ILE A 84 24.46 -5.26 -5.06
CA ILE A 84 24.24 -5.40 -6.49
C ILE A 84 25.61 -5.55 -7.15
N GLU A 85 25.75 -6.57 -7.99
CA GLU A 85 26.94 -6.79 -8.79
C GLU A 85 26.80 -6.02 -10.10
N LEU A 86 27.83 -5.23 -10.44
CA LEU A 86 27.89 -4.42 -11.65
C LEU A 86 29.13 -4.84 -12.48
N ASN A 87 28.99 -4.88 -13.81
CA ASN A 87 30.03 -5.28 -14.75
C ASN A 87 30.44 -4.13 -15.69
N GLY A 88 31.74 -4.08 -16.00
CA GLY A 88 32.27 -3.27 -17.10
C GLY A 88 32.43 -1.78 -16.80
N THR A 89 32.58 -0.98 -17.86
CA THR A 89 32.83 0.47 -17.78
C THR A 89 31.56 1.32 -17.68
N GLU A 90 30.38 0.75 -17.99
CA GLU A 90 29.07 1.41 -17.89
C GLU A 90 28.31 1.02 -16.61
N ASP A 91 28.97 0.34 -15.66
CA ASP A 91 28.38 -0.14 -14.41
C ASP A 91 27.03 -0.88 -14.64
N CYS A 92 27.01 -1.79 -15.62
CA CYS A 92 25.81 -2.54 -15.99
C CYS A 92 25.46 -3.59 -14.93
N ALA A 93 24.17 -3.82 -14.68
CA ALA A 93 23.69 -4.89 -13.82
C ALA A 93 24.29 -6.25 -14.25
N ALA A 94 24.79 -6.99 -13.27
CA ALA A 94 25.35 -8.33 -13.43
C ALA A 94 24.68 -9.37 -12.53
N GLY A 95 23.99 -8.91 -11.49
CA GLY A 95 23.34 -9.77 -10.50
C GLY A 95 23.30 -9.18 -9.09
N VAL A 96 23.15 -10.06 -8.12
CA VAL A 96 23.16 -9.73 -6.68
C VAL A 96 24.00 -10.72 -5.89
N SER A 97 24.59 -10.26 -4.80
CA SER A 97 25.29 -11.10 -3.81
C SER A 97 24.58 -11.08 -2.46
N PHE A 98 24.49 -12.28 -1.86
CA PHE A 98 23.81 -12.52 -0.61
C PHE A 98 24.79 -12.50 0.57
N ARG A 99 24.29 -12.24 1.78
CA ARG A 99 25.07 -12.27 3.03
C ARG A 99 25.78 -13.60 3.28
N ASP A 100 25.18 -14.69 2.83
CA ASP A 100 25.73 -16.05 2.97
C ASP A 100 26.77 -16.41 1.90
N GLY A 101 27.16 -15.45 1.05
CA GLY A 101 28.15 -15.61 -0.01
C GLY A 101 27.61 -16.20 -1.32
N ARG A 102 26.32 -16.56 -1.39
CA ARG A 102 25.69 -16.92 -2.68
C ARG A 102 25.67 -15.72 -3.61
N THR A 103 25.66 -15.98 -4.91
CA THR A 103 25.45 -14.98 -5.95
C THR A 103 24.38 -15.46 -6.92
N LEU A 104 23.63 -14.51 -7.49
CA LEU A 104 22.66 -14.77 -8.54
C LEU A 104 22.91 -13.79 -9.68
N SER A 105 23.19 -14.31 -10.87
CA SER A 105 23.38 -13.47 -12.05
C SER A 105 22.04 -13.04 -12.64
N ALA A 106 21.98 -11.82 -13.15
CA ALA A 106 20.82 -11.27 -13.82
C ALA A 106 21.24 -10.16 -14.80
N ASP A 107 20.53 -10.06 -15.93
CA ASP A 107 20.72 -8.98 -16.91
C ASP A 107 20.06 -7.67 -16.45
N ALA A 108 19.06 -7.77 -15.58
CA ALA A 108 18.36 -6.63 -14.98
C ALA A 108 18.05 -6.91 -13.50
N VAL A 109 18.16 -5.87 -12.66
CA VAL A 109 17.88 -5.95 -11.22
C VAL A 109 16.89 -4.87 -10.84
N VAL A 110 15.79 -5.23 -10.17
CA VAL A 110 14.79 -4.28 -9.65
C VAL A 110 14.85 -4.24 -8.13
N LEU A 111 15.15 -3.07 -7.57
CA LEU A 111 15.20 -2.81 -6.14
C LEU A 111 13.80 -2.41 -5.65
N ALA A 112 13.05 -3.38 -5.12
CA ALA A 112 11.73 -3.19 -4.53
C ALA A 112 11.75 -3.43 -3.01
N LEU A 113 12.76 -2.89 -2.34
CA LEU A 113 13.10 -3.22 -0.94
C LEU A 113 12.35 -2.39 0.10
N GLY A 114 11.31 -1.65 -0.29
CA GLY A 114 10.54 -0.80 0.61
C GLY A 114 11.44 0.10 1.48
N PRO A 115 11.24 0.16 2.80
CA PRO A 115 11.99 1.05 3.70
C PRO A 115 13.48 0.68 3.83
N TRP A 116 13.87 -0.51 3.37
CA TRP A 116 15.26 -0.97 3.33
C TRP A 116 16.03 -0.52 2.09
N SER A 117 15.37 0.11 1.13
CA SER A 117 15.99 0.52 -0.15
C SER A 117 17.20 1.43 0.07
N GLY A 118 17.13 2.33 1.06
CA GLY A 118 18.22 3.24 1.42
C GLY A 118 19.45 2.59 2.05
N ARG A 119 19.46 1.25 2.25
CA ARG A 119 20.66 0.55 2.74
C ARG A 119 21.66 0.22 1.63
N LEU A 120 21.21 0.18 0.39
CA LEU A 120 22.08 -0.08 -0.74
C LEU A 120 22.78 1.23 -1.14
N PRO A 121 24.12 1.26 -1.22
CA PRO A 121 24.87 2.46 -1.59
C PRO A 121 24.44 3.06 -2.93
N LEU A 122 24.02 2.22 -3.87
CA LEU A 122 23.51 2.63 -5.18
C LEU A 122 22.24 3.50 -5.06
N VAL A 123 21.41 3.27 -4.05
CA VAL A 123 20.20 4.06 -3.78
C VAL A 123 20.53 5.26 -2.90
N SER A 124 21.22 5.03 -1.78
CA SER A 124 21.49 6.06 -0.77
C SER A 124 22.41 7.18 -1.25
N SER A 125 23.19 6.94 -2.31
CA SER A 125 24.01 7.98 -2.96
C SER A 125 23.18 8.94 -3.83
N LEU A 126 21.96 8.55 -4.23
CA LEU A 126 21.09 9.34 -5.09
C LEU A 126 19.96 10.02 -4.33
N PHE A 127 19.29 9.28 -3.43
CA PHE A 127 18.18 9.82 -2.66
C PHE A 127 18.01 9.08 -1.33
N ASN A 128 17.36 9.74 -0.38
CA ASN A 128 17.06 9.18 0.92
C ASN A 128 15.71 8.43 0.90
N VAL A 129 15.68 7.29 1.59
CA VAL A 129 14.45 6.55 1.88
C VAL A 129 14.38 6.35 3.38
N SER A 130 13.44 7.03 4.03
CA SER A 130 13.19 6.93 5.46
C SER A 130 12.04 5.97 5.76
N GLY A 131 12.04 5.46 6.99
CA GLY A 131 10.97 4.61 7.51
C GLY A 131 10.00 5.42 8.37
N LEU A 132 8.71 5.33 8.05
CA LEU A 132 7.65 5.78 8.93
C LEU A 132 6.98 4.56 9.57
N LYS A 133 7.25 4.32 10.85
CA LYS A 133 6.69 3.18 11.58
C LYS A 133 5.21 3.42 11.85
N ALA A 134 4.34 2.56 11.32
CA ALA A 134 2.90 2.60 11.53
C ALA A 134 2.44 1.40 12.36
N HIS A 135 1.40 1.59 13.15
CA HIS A 135 0.86 0.57 14.05
C HIS A 135 -0.50 0.09 13.55
N SER A 136 -0.84 -1.16 13.83
CA SER A 136 -2.15 -1.69 13.53
C SER A 136 -2.61 -2.79 14.48
N ILE A 137 -3.93 -2.93 14.58
CA ILE A 137 -4.60 -4.06 15.21
C ILE A 137 -5.61 -4.66 14.23
N VAL A 138 -5.83 -5.97 14.35
CA VAL A 138 -6.87 -6.69 13.63
C VAL A 138 -7.79 -7.33 14.64
N LEU A 139 -9.07 -6.97 14.58
CA LEU A 139 -10.10 -7.45 15.48
C LEU A 139 -11.16 -8.23 14.71
N ARG A 140 -11.61 -9.37 15.22
CA ARG A 140 -12.76 -10.10 14.68
C ARG A 140 -13.95 -9.95 15.63
N PRO A 141 -14.94 -9.09 15.31
CA PRO A 141 -16.14 -8.95 16.13
C PRO A 141 -16.91 -10.27 16.21
N GLN A 142 -17.56 -10.54 17.35
CA GLN A 142 -18.45 -11.71 17.50
C GLN A 142 -19.68 -11.64 16.59
N GLU A 143 -20.08 -10.44 16.20
CA GLU A 143 -21.18 -10.17 15.27
C GLU A 143 -20.66 -9.40 14.03
N PRO A 144 -19.97 -10.06 13.08
CA PRO A 144 -19.38 -9.36 11.92
C PRO A 144 -20.39 -8.61 11.07
N ASN A 145 -21.62 -9.14 10.95
CA ASN A 145 -22.69 -8.51 10.17
C ASN A 145 -23.23 -7.21 10.80
N ALA A 146 -22.89 -6.91 12.06
CA ALA A 146 -23.21 -5.64 12.71
C ALA A 146 -22.26 -4.51 12.30
N ILE A 147 -21.10 -4.84 11.69
CA ILE A 147 -20.15 -3.87 11.16
C ILE A 147 -20.46 -3.59 9.69
N SER A 148 -20.70 -2.32 9.36
CA SER A 148 -20.88 -1.92 7.96
C SER A 148 -19.56 -2.03 7.18
N PRO A 149 -19.58 -2.27 5.86
CA PRO A 149 -18.36 -2.42 5.05
C PRO A 149 -17.64 -1.09 4.73
N HIS A 150 -17.98 0.00 5.41
CA HIS A 150 -17.39 1.32 5.13
C HIS A 150 -16.01 1.45 5.77
N ALA A 151 -15.01 1.83 4.96
CA ALA A 151 -13.76 2.34 5.48
C ALA A 151 -13.97 3.73 6.09
N LEU A 152 -13.38 3.97 7.25
CA LEU A 152 -13.44 5.25 7.95
C LEU A 152 -12.05 5.89 8.00
N PHE A 153 -11.97 7.14 7.58
CA PHE A 153 -10.81 8.00 7.76
C PHE A 153 -11.19 9.01 8.83
N LEU A 154 -10.52 8.95 9.98
CA LEU A 154 -10.94 9.66 11.16
C LEU A 154 -9.95 10.73 11.53
N ARG A 155 -10.45 11.78 12.15
CA ARG A 155 -9.66 12.71 12.95
C ARG A 155 -10.05 12.50 14.40
N TYR A 156 -9.13 11.97 15.20
CA TYR A 156 -9.38 11.52 16.56
C TYR A 156 -8.56 12.32 17.55
N GLN A 157 -9.23 12.93 18.53
CA GLN A 157 -8.58 13.67 19.60
C GLN A 157 -9.09 13.11 20.93
N PRO A 158 -8.28 12.32 21.67
CA PRO A 158 -8.73 11.68 22.91
C PRO A 158 -9.26 12.67 23.94
N THR A 159 -8.58 13.82 24.06
CA THR A 159 -8.98 14.95 24.90
C THR A 159 -8.69 16.26 24.17
N PRO A 160 -9.34 17.39 24.53
CA PRO A 160 -9.06 18.68 23.90
C PRO A 160 -7.59 19.15 24.00
N ALA A 161 -6.83 18.62 24.96
CA ALA A 161 -5.40 18.92 25.16
C ALA A 161 -4.47 17.92 24.47
N SER A 162 -4.99 16.81 23.94
CA SER A 162 -4.20 15.79 23.25
C SER A 162 -3.87 16.21 21.83
N GLU A 163 -2.76 15.70 21.30
CA GLU A 163 -2.49 15.76 19.86
C GLU A 163 -3.61 15.07 19.07
N THR A 164 -3.84 15.57 17.87
CA THR A 164 -4.81 14.97 16.96
C THR A 164 -4.17 13.82 16.22
N LEU A 165 -4.87 12.69 16.17
CA LEU A 165 -4.47 11.49 15.48
C LEU A 165 -5.37 11.29 14.25
N ASP A 166 -4.84 10.63 13.22
CA ASP A 166 -5.60 10.32 12.01
C ASP A 166 -5.68 8.80 11.78
N PRO A 167 -6.41 8.05 12.62
CA PRO A 167 -6.54 6.61 12.45
C PRO A 167 -7.51 6.25 11.33
N GLU A 168 -7.30 5.08 10.76
CA GLU A 168 -8.13 4.53 9.70
C GLU A 168 -8.72 3.18 10.14
N VAL A 169 -9.98 2.94 9.80
CA VAL A 169 -10.72 1.73 10.16
C VAL A 169 -11.23 1.07 8.88
N TYR A 170 -10.85 -0.19 8.68
CA TYR A 170 -11.13 -0.97 7.48
C TYR A 170 -11.80 -2.29 7.84
N PRO A 171 -13.14 -2.34 7.82
CA PRO A 171 -13.88 -3.60 7.81
C PRO A 171 -13.51 -4.39 6.54
N ARG A 172 -13.18 -5.67 6.72
CA ARG A 172 -12.76 -6.57 5.64
C ARG A 172 -13.88 -7.55 5.27
N PRO A 173 -13.95 -8.01 4.01
CA PRO A 173 -14.92 -9.01 3.58
C PRO A 173 -14.84 -10.34 4.34
N THR A 174 -13.68 -10.64 4.93
CA THR A 174 -13.41 -11.83 5.76
C THR A 174 -13.99 -11.73 7.18
N GLY A 175 -14.60 -10.58 7.53
CA GLY A 175 -15.26 -10.35 8.81
C GLY A 175 -14.37 -9.71 9.88
N GLU A 176 -13.06 -9.60 9.67
CA GLU A 176 -12.19 -8.82 10.52
C GLU A 176 -12.29 -7.31 10.24
N VAL A 177 -11.90 -6.51 11.22
CA VAL A 177 -11.72 -5.07 11.11
C VAL A 177 -10.26 -4.75 11.38
N TYR A 178 -9.60 -4.15 10.40
CA TYR A 178 -8.24 -3.65 10.50
C TYR A 178 -8.26 -2.18 10.90
N ILE A 179 -7.47 -1.82 11.89
CA ILE A 179 -7.41 -0.46 12.42
C ILE A 179 -5.94 -0.07 12.47
N CYS A 180 -5.58 1.07 11.90
CA CYS A 180 -4.20 1.53 11.85
C CYS A 180 -4.04 3.02 12.10
N GLY A 181 -2.81 3.42 12.40
CA GLY A 181 -2.44 4.82 12.59
C GLY A 181 -1.20 4.93 13.49
N LEU A 182 -1.11 6.08 14.18
CA LEU A 182 -0.05 6.37 15.14
C LEU A 182 1.34 6.16 14.55
N SER A 183 1.52 6.78 13.38
CA SER A 183 2.76 6.74 12.64
C SER A 183 3.82 7.60 13.31
N LYS A 184 5.07 7.13 13.32
CA LYS A 184 6.21 7.91 13.81
C LYS A 184 7.47 7.62 13.00
N GLU A 185 8.35 8.61 12.90
CA GLU A 185 9.66 8.40 12.30
C GLU A 185 10.47 7.42 13.16
N ALA A 186 11.05 6.43 12.50
CA ALA A 186 11.94 5.46 13.13
C ALA A 186 12.85 4.82 12.08
N ILE A 187 13.96 4.26 12.53
CA ILE A 187 14.86 3.50 11.66
C ILE A 187 14.33 2.06 11.58
N PRO A 188 14.12 1.49 10.38
CA PRO A 188 13.72 0.09 10.27
C PRO A 188 14.85 -0.83 10.77
N PRO A 189 14.53 -1.86 11.57
CA PRO A 189 15.51 -2.84 12.04
C PRO A 189 16.07 -3.66 10.88
N ASP A 190 17.20 -4.33 11.10
CA ASP A 190 17.84 -5.14 10.07
C ASP A 190 16.94 -6.30 9.63
N ASP A 191 16.41 -7.00 10.61
CA ASP A 191 15.46 -8.09 10.43
C ASP A 191 14.01 -7.57 10.52
N PRO A 192 13.17 -7.75 9.48
CA PRO A 192 11.77 -7.39 9.54
C PRO A 192 10.98 -8.13 10.64
N GLU A 193 11.45 -9.29 11.12
CA GLU A 193 10.81 -10.04 12.21
C GLU A 193 10.93 -9.33 13.57
N GLU A 194 11.89 -8.41 13.73
CA GLU A 194 12.06 -7.59 14.94
C GLU A 194 11.03 -6.46 15.02
N ILE A 195 10.24 -6.23 13.97
CA ILE A 195 9.24 -5.16 13.94
C ILE A 195 8.04 -5.54 14.82
N VAL A 196 7.97 -4.91 15.99
CA VAL A 196 6.86 -5.08 16.92
C VAL A 196 6.09 -3.78 17.16
N GLY A 197 4.80 -3.93 17.45
CA GLY A 197 3.93 -2.82 17.83
C GLY A 197 4.31 -2.22 19.18
N GLU A 198 4.25 -0.89 19.28
CA GLU A 198 4.55 -0.22 20.54
C GLU A 198 3.35 -0.29 21.49
N PRO A 199 3.55 -0.71 22.76
CA PRO A 199 2.43 -0.95 23.68
C PRO A 199 1.49 0.25 23.82
N GLY A 200 2.02 1.47 23.89
CA GLY A 200 1.20 2.68 23.97
C GLY A 200 0.38 2.95 22.70
N SER A 201 0.98 2.75 21.53
CA SER A 201 0.29 2.93 20.25
C SER A 201 -0.79 1.87 20.04
N ILE A 202 -0.49 0.62 20.39
CA ILE A 202 -1.45 -0.49 20.34
C ILE A 202 -2.62 -0.26 21.31
N ALA A 203 -2.34 0.16 22.55
CA ALA A 203 -3.39 0.50 23.51
C ALA A 203 -4.31 1.61 23.00
N MET A 204 -3.74 2.67 22.41
CA MET A 204 -4.54 3.75 21.81
C MET A 204 -5.39 3.26 20.62
N LEU A 205 -4.91 2.32 19.80
CA LEU A 205 -5.72 1.73 18.73
C LEU A 205 -6.91 0.94 19.30
N HIS A 206 -6.76 0.24 20.42
CA HIS A 206 -7.89 -0.40 21.12
C HIS A 206 -8.88 0.62 21.69
N GLU A 207 -8.40 1.75 22.23
CA GLU A 207 -9.27 2.85 22.70
C GLU A 207 -10.07 3.46 21.54
N ILE A 208 -9.41 3.69 20.40
CA ILE A 208 -10.05 4.15 19.16
C ILE A 208 -11.09 3.14 18.70
N ALA A 209 -10.75 1.85 18.64
CA ALA A 209 -11.66 0.78 18.26
C ALA A 209 -12.93 0.76 19.13
N ALA A 210 -12.74 0.82 20.45
CA ALA A 210 -13.80 0.85 21.44
C ALA A 210 -14.69 2.10 21.32
N THR A 211 -14.10 3.22 20.91
CA THR A 211 -14.83 4.47 20.67
C THR A 211 -15.66 4.38 19.39
N VAL A 212 -15.08 3.86 18.31
CA VAL A 212 -15.75 3.74 17.00
C VAL A 212 -16.93 2.77 17.06
N SER A 213 -16.82 1.63 17.76
CA SER A 213 -17.91 0.65 17.86
C SER A 213 -17.86 -0.19 19.13
N ASN A 214 -19.03 -0.44 19.74
CA ASN A 214 -19.15 -1.38 20.86
C ASN A 214 -18.76 -2.82 20.47
N HIS A 215 -18.92 -3.21 19.21
CA HIS A 215 -18.58 -4.54 18.72
C HIS A 215 -17.06 -4.75 18.56
N LEU A 216 -16.26 -3.67 18.67
CA LEU A 216 -14.80 -3.72 18.59
C LEU A 216 -14.13 -3.55 19.96
N LYS A 217 -14.92 -3.52 21.04
CA LYS A 217 -14.41 -3.47 22.42
C LYS A 217 -13.81 -4.81 22.82
N VAL A 218 -12.88 -4.75 23.77
CA VAL A 218 -12.37 -5.94 24.47
C VAL A 218 -13.55 -6.77 25.01
N GLY A 219 -13.55 -8.07 24.72
CA GLY A 219 -14.62 -9.00 25.07
C GLY A 219 -15.77 -9.09 24.07
N ALA A 220 -15.91 -8.11 23.16
CA ALA A 220 -16.88 -8.14 22.05
C ALA A 220 -16.23 -8.53 20.70
N ALA A 221 -14.90 -8.47 20.61
CA ALA A 221 -14.10 -8.94 19.49
C ALA A 221 -12.93 -9.82 19.95
N GLU A 222 -12.59 -10.81 19.13
CA GLU A 222 -11.35 -11.57 19.20
C GLU A 222 -10.19 -10.71 18.68
N LEU A 223 -9.06 -10.72 19.39
CA LEU A 223 -7.82 -10.15 18.91
C LEU A 223 -7.16 -11.11 17.93
N VAL A 224 -7.06 -10.72 16.65
CA VAL A 224 -6.42 -11.53 15.61
C VAL A 224 -4.93 -11.20 15.53
N ALA A 225 -4.57 -9.91 15.60
CA ALA A 225 -3.18 -9.48 15.53
C ALA A 225 -2.97 -8.09 16.13
N GLU A 226 -1.77 -7.87 16.70
CA GLU A 226 -1.21 -6.56 17.03
C GLU A 226 0.15 -6.46 16.34
N GLN A 227 0.34 -5.41 15.53
CA GLN A 227 1.46 -5.37 14.60
C GLN A 227 1.97 -3.94 14.40
N ALA A 228 3.16 -3.85 13.82
CA ALA A 228 3.67 -2.64 13.22
C ALA A 228 4.34 -2.96 11.87
N CYS A 229 4.49 -1.93 11.05
CA CYS A 229 5.24 -2.00 9.81
C CYS A 229 5.93 -0.66 9.54
N PHE A 230 6.77 -0.60 8.51
CA PHE A 230 7.42 0.62 8.07
C PHE A 230 6.93 1.00 6.67
N LEU A 231 6.41 2.21 6.54
CA LEU A 231 6.10 2.82 5.26
C LEU A 231 7.39 3.43 4.69
N PRO A 232 7.75 3.13 3.43
CA PRO A 232 8.89 3.78 2.78
C PRO A 232 8.50 5.20 2.36
N CYS A 233 9.23 6.19 2.85
CA CYS A 233 9.04 7.59 2.53
C CYS A 233 10.29 8.16 1.85
N THR A 234 10.08 9.01 0.85
CA THR A 234 11.15 9.81 0.24
C THR A 234 11.00 11.26 0.70
N ASP A 235 12.07 12.03 0.59
CA ASP A 235 12.09 13.43 1.07
C ASP A 235 11.06 14.32 0.35
N ASP A 236 10.72 14.00 -0.90
CA ASP A 236 9.74 14.71 -1.73
C ASP A 236 8.31 14.13 -1.65
N GLY A 237 8.11 13.05 -0.89
CA GLY A 237 6.83 12.37 -0.73
C GLY A 237 6.31 11.63 -1.98
N LEU A 238 7.12 11.52 -3.04
CA LEU A 238 6.75 10.82 -4.26
C LEU A 238 7.49 9.49 -4.39
N PRO A 239 6.84 8.41 -4.89
CA PRO A 239 7.53 7.17 -5.22
C PRO A 239 8.75 7.41 -6.12
N VAL A 240 9.77 6.57 -5.97
CA VAL A 240 10.92 6.54 -6.87
C VAL A 240 10.84 5.26 -7.69
N ILE A 241 10.61 5.42 -8.99
CA ILE A 241 10.32 4.36 -9.94
C ILE A 241 11.12 4.61 -11.23
N GLY A 242 11.98 3.68 -11.61
CA GLY A 242 12.69 3.72 -12.89
C GLY A 242 14.13 3.22 -12.81
N GLU A 243 14.86 3.39 -13.91
CA GLU A 243 16.27 3.03 -14.00
C GLU A 243 17.14 3.97 -13.14
N ILE A 244 18.12 3.39 -12.47
CA ILE A 244 19.10 4.10 -11.65
C ILE A 244 20.11 4.80 -12.56
N PRO A 245 20.25 6.13 -12.49
CA PRO A 245 21.26 6.85 -13.25
C PRO A 245 22.67 6.33 -12.98
N GLY A 246 23.40 6.04 -14.05
CA GLY A 246 24.78 5.53 -13.96
C GLY A 246 24.90 4.05 -13.63
N ALA A 247 23.81 3.29 -13.52
CA ALA A 247 23.84 1.84 -13.35
C ALA A 247 22.84 1.16 -14.29
N LYS A 248 23.29 0.91 -15.52
CA LYS A 248 22.45 0.39 -16.60
C LYS A 248 21.84 -0.97 -16.22
N GLY A 249 20.55 -1.14 -16.45
CA GLY A 249 19.84 -2.37 -16.08
C GLY A 249 19.55 -2.52 -14.57
N CYS A 250 19.91 -1.52 -13.74
CA CYS A 250 19.46 -1.45 -12.36
C CYS A 250 18.25 -0.51 -12.26
N TYR A 251 17.16 -0.97 -11.67
CA TYR A 251 15.92 -0.23 -11.50
C TYR A 251 15.53 -0.17 -10.03
N VAL A 252 14.67 0.77 -9.66
CA VAL A 252 14.11 0.88 -8.31
C VAL A 252 12.60 1.11 -8.37
N ALA A 253 11.88 0.59 -7.37
CA ALA A 253 10.49 0.91 -7.07
C ALA A 253 10.31 0.97 -5.55
N THR A 254 10.33 2.18 -4.99
CA THR A 254 10.18 2.41 -3.54
C THR A 254 9.50 3.75 -3.25
N GLY A 255 9.34 4.09 -1.97
CA GLY A 255 8.81 5.39 -1.56
C GLY A 255 7.28 5.52 -1.69
N HIS A 256 6.55 4.40 -1.82
CA HIS A 256 5.09 4.42 -2.00
C HIS A 256 4.29 4.83 -0.77
N SER A 257 4.92 5.10 0.38
CA SER A 257 4.27 5.40 1.67
C SER A 257 3.13 4.41 1.97
N CYS A 258 1.94 4.90 2.38
CA CYS A 258 0.76 4.06 2.62
C CYS A 258 0.06 3.58 1.33
N TRP A 259 0.47 4.05 0.15
CA TRP A 259 -0.20 3.77 -1.13
C TRP A 259 0.37 2.57 -1.88
N GLY A 260 1.30 1.82 -1.30
CA GLY A 260 1.99 0.70 -1.97
C GLY A 260 1.05 -0.39 -2.49
N ILE A 261 0.01 -0.76 -1.73
CA ILE A 261 -0.97 -1.78 -2.16
C ILE A 261 -1.79 -1.30 -3.35
N LEU A 262 -2.17 -0.02 -3.37
CA LEU A 262 -2.93 0.59 -4.45
C LEU A 262 -2.08 0.74 -5.72
N ASN A 263 -0.86 1.25 -5.58
CA ASN A 263 0.00 1.65 -6.69
C ASN A 263 0.91 0.53 -7.21
N GLY A 264 1.08 -0.55 -6.45
CA GLY A 264 1.95 -1.68 -6.78
C GLY A 264 1.66 -2.30 -8.16
N PRO A 265 0.40 -2.58 -8.53
CA PRO A 265 0.07 -3.15 -9.84
C PRO A 265 0.52 -2.29 -11.02
N ALA A 266 0.19 -0.99 -10.98
CA ALA A 266 0.57 -0.05 -12.03
C ALA A 266 2.09 0.18 -12.08
N THR A 267 2.75 0.20 -10.90
CA THR A 267 4.21 0.28 -10.80
C THR A 267 4.88 -0.92 -11.45
N GLY A 268 4.43 -2.13 -11.13
CA GLY A 268 4.97 -3.37 -11.69
C GLY A 268 4.80 -3.46 -13.21
N ALA A 269 3.60 -3.14 -13.71
CA ALA A 269 3.34 -3.11 -15.16
C ALA A 269 4.23 -2.08 -15.88
N SER A 270 4.32 -0.85 -15.35
CA SER A 270 5.12 0.22 -15.96
C SER A 270 6.62 -0.09 -15.93
N LEU A 271 7.12 -0.74 -14.87
CA LEU A 271 8.52 -1.19 -14.83
C LEU A 271 8.78 -2.33 -15.82
N ALA A 272 7.84 -3.28 -15.98
CA ALA A 272 7.99 -4.33 -16.96
C ALA A 272 8.10 -3.77 -18.39
N GLU A 273 7.25 -2.81 -18.75
CA GLU A 273 7.35 -2.08 -20.03
C GLU A 273 8.69 -1.35 -20.15
N LEU A 274 9.11 -0.62 -19.11
CA LEU A 274 10.39 0.08 -19.13
C LEU A 274 11.57 -0.86 -19.37
N ILE A 275 11.57 -2.03 -18.73
CA ILE A 275 12.65 -3.03 -18.84
C ILE A 275 12.64 -3.69 -20.22
N MET A 276 11.47 -4.05 -20.73
CA MET A 276 11.34 -4.84 -21.97
C MET A 276 11.39 -3.98 -23.24
N GLU A 277 10.85 -2.76 -23.18
CA GLU A 277 10.62 -1.90 -24.33
C GLU A 277 11.45 -0.61 -24.29
N GLY A 278 12.12 -0.33 -23.17
CA GLY A 278 12.89 0.89 -22.95
C GLY A 278 12.03 2.12 -22.60
N SER A 279 10.70 1.97 -22.51
CA SER A 279 9.79 3.04 -22.10
C SER A 279 8.50 2.49 -21.50
N ALA A 280 7.91 3.22 -20.55
CA ALA A 280 6.62 2.88 -19.97
C ALA A 280 5.48 3.64 -20.66
N THR A 281 4.39 2.93 -20.98
CA THR A 281 3.18 3.48 -21.61
C THR A 281 1.96 3.42 -20.70
N THR A 282 1.91 2.47 -19.76
CA THR A 282 0.83 2.33 -18.76
C THR A 282 0.75 3.55 -17.84
N VAL A 283 1.90 4.03 -17.35
CA VAL A 283 2.02 5.28 -16.58
C VAL A 283 3.22 6.07 -17.06
N ASN A 284 3.08 7.40 -17.15
CA ASN A 284 4.22 8.28 -17.34
C ASN A 284 5.13 8.27 -16.10
N LEU A 285 6.25 7.53 -16.18
CA LEU A 285 7.21 7.41 -15.08
C LEU A 285 8.14 8.62 -14.89
N LYS A 286 8.13 9.60 -15.80
CA LYS A 286 9.04 10.76 -15.73
C LYS A 286 9.03 11.49 -14.37
N PRO A 287 7.88 11.78 -13.74
CA PRO A 287 7.85 12.44 -12.43
C PRO A 287 8.41 11.58 -11.30
N PHE A 288 8.45 10.26 -11.48
CA PHE A 288 8.90 9.29 -10.48
C PHE A 288 10.33 8.80 -10.74
N SER A 289 10.97 9.24 -11.83
CA SER A 289 12.32 8.81 -12.18
C SER A 289 13.32 9.11 -11.05
N PRO A 290 14.26 8.20 -10.75
CA PRO A 290 15.35 8.50 -9.82
C PRO A 290 16.24 9.65 -10.30
N ALA A 291 16.30 9.89 -11.62
CA ALA A 291 17.08 10.98 -12.22
C ALA A 291 16.64 12.37 -11.74
N ARG A 292 15.45 12.52 -11.17
CA ARG A 292 14.98 13.81 -10.63
C ARG A 292 15.78 14.29 -9.42
N PHE A 293 16.53 13.41 -8.76
CA PHE A 293 17.39 13.74 -7.63
C PHE A 293 18.82 14.10 -8.05
N LEU A 294 19.15 13.95 -9.34
CA LEU A 294 20.39 14.51 -9.87
C LEU A 294 20.25 16.03 -9.81
N ARG A 295 21.09 16.68 -9.00
CA ARG A 295 21.20 18.14 -9.04
C ARG A 295 21.62 18.52 -10.46
N GLU A 296 20.97 19.52 -11.06
CA GLU A 296 21.61 20.26 -12.14
C GLU A 296 22.94 20.75 -11.55
N ASN A 297 24.06 20.32 -12.13
CA ASN A 297 25.33 20.95 -11.80
C ASN A 297 25.14 22.43 -12.14
N ASP A 298 25.07 23.28 -11.11
CA ASP A 298 25.23 24.72 -11.26
C ASP A 298 26.54 24.91 -12.01
N SER A 299 26.42 25.19 -13.31
CA SER A 299 27.50 25.62 -14.16
C SER A 299 27.98 26.96 -13.62
N SER A 300 28.97 26.89 -12.73
CA SER A 300 29.80 28.00 -12.28
C SER A 300 31.04 28.10 -13.16
#